data_AF-A0A445MT08-F1
#
_entry.id   AF-A0A445MT08-F1
#
_cell.length_a   1.000
_cell.length_b   1.000
_cell.length_c   1.000
_cell.angle_alpha   90.00
_cell.angle_beta   90.00
_cell.angle_gamma   90.00
#
_symmetry.space_group_name_H-M   'P 1'
#
loop_
_entity.id
_entity.type
_entity.pdbx_description
1 polymer ?
#
loop_
_entity_poly.entity_id
_entity_poly.type
_entity_poly.pdbx_seq_one_letter_code
_entity_poly.pdbx_strand_id
1 'polypeptide(L)'
;MLVPDFAFYSTEIDPTVDPANASPAPATLVVLDQPPLFGEYDFEAGSVGRGSVHATLGGQVVQDFGVFDVDGRITFSDTDALSSDTVDDLQALWATVDGEYYFTDGYNIWKVRFPRPDGFKARRNLLFSHHGQDVFSYEIALIVVEKIVTYTQDCGLSLEVAAA
;
A
#
# COMPACT_ATOMS: atom_id res chain seq x y z
N MET A 1 17.54 18.48 0.65
CA MET A 1 16.98 17.37 -0.12
C MET A 1 15.93 16.77 0.79
N LEU A 2 14.64 16.98 0.50
CA LEU A 2 13.57 16.34 1.27
C LEU A 2 13.76 14.83 1.08
N VAL A 3 13.80 14.08 2.17
CA VAL A 3 13.78 12.62 2.09
C VAL A 3 12.38 12.26 1.56
N PRO A 4 12.27 11.43 0.53
CA PRO A 4 10.97 10.94 0.08
C PRO A 4 10.33 10.15 1.21
N ASP A 5 9.18 10.62 1.69
CA ASP A 5 8.48 10.01 2.81
C ASP A 5 7.38 9.08 2.31
N PHE A 6 7.27 7.92 2.97
CA PHE A 6 6.20 6.97 2.70
C PHE A 6 4.92 7.48 3.34
N ALA A 7 3.85 7.61 2.54
CA ALA A 7 2.61 8.19 3.04
C ALA A 7 1.35 7.60 2.40
N PHE A 8 0.29 7.53 3.21
CA PHE A 8 -1.08 7.29 2.78
C PHE A 8 -1.86 8.61 2.83
N TYR A 9 -2.65 8.89 1.80
CA TYR A 9 -3.50 10.08 1.80
C TYR A 9 -4.82 9.90 1.04
N SER A 10 -5.80 10.74 1.36
CA SER A 10 -7.15 10.69 0.79
C SER A 10 -7.17 10.93 -0.72
N THR A 11 -8.12 10.29 -1.44
CA THR A 11 -8.22 10.36 -2.90
C THR A 11 -8.97 11.58 -3.44
N GLU A 12 -9.43 12.49 -2.57
CA GLU A 12 -10.18 13.71 -2.94
C GLU A 12 -9.29 14.84 -3.50
N ILE A 13 -7.97 14.62 -3.54
CA ILE A 13 -6.97 15.56 -4.07
C ILE A 13 -6.23 14.93 -5.24
N ASP A 14 -5.54 15.73 -6.05
CA ASP A 14 -4.70 15.19 -7.12
C ASP A 14 -3.54 14.35 -6.53
N PRO A 15 -3.21 13.20 -7.15
CA PRO A 15 -2.13 12.34 -6.69
C PRO A 15 -0.78 13.07 -6.77
N THR A 16 -0.04 13.05 -5.66
CA THR A 16 1.29 13.69 -5.52
C THR A 16 2.26 12.83 -4.71
N VAL A 17 3.56 13.00 -4.97
CA VAL A 17 4.63 12.42 -4.15
C VAL A 17 4.93 13.25 -2.89
N ASP A 18 4.37 14.45 -2.79
CA ASP A 18 4.51 15.36 -1.65
C ASP A 18 3.13 15.78 -1.12
N PRO A 19 2.40 14.86 -0.44
CA PRO A 19 1.06 15.14 0.06
C PRO A 19 1.05 16.13 1.24
N ALA A 20 2.18 16.30 1.94
CA ALA A 20 2.30 17.23 3.06
C ALA A 20 2.22 18.70 2.61
N ASN A 21 2.64 19.00 1.39
CA ASN A 21 2.58 20.34 0.80
C ASN A 21 1.50 20.48 -0.30
N ALA A 22 0.58 19.52 -0.42
CA ALA A 22 -0.48 19.55 -1.42
C ALA A 22 -1.51 20.67 -1.19
N SER A 23 -2.07 21.20 -2.28
CA SER A 23 -3.14 22.19 -2.26
C SER A 23 -4.22 21.80 -3.27
N PRO A 24 -5.44 21.44 -2.83
CA PRO A 24 -5.90 21.42 -1.44
C PRO A 24 -5.18 20.37 -0.58
N ALA A 25 -5.13 20.59 0.74
CA ALA A 25 -4.58 19.61 1.68
C ALA A 25 -5.47 18.36 1.74
N PRO A 26 -4.90 17.15 1.85
CA PRO A 26 -5.68 15.93 1.93
C PRO A 26 -6.49 15.88 3.23
N ALA A 27 -7.71 15.32 3.16
CA ALA A 27 -8.56 15.14 4.33
C ALA A 27 -7.99 14.09 5.31
N THR A 28 -7.15 13.19 4.80
CA THR A 28 -6.42 12.21 5.59
C THR A 28 -5.00 12.13 5.07
N LEU A 29 -4.02 12.19 5.97
CA LEU A 29 -2.61 12.03 5.67
C LEU A 29 -1.96 11.26 6.81
N VAL A 30 -1.35 10.13 6.48
CA VAL A 30 -0.57 9.31 7.42
C VAL A 30 0.80 9.13 6.81
N VAL A 31 1.80 9.77 7.42
CA VAL A 31 3.20 9.63 7.03
C VAL A 31 3.85 8.60 7.95
N LEU A 32 4.58 7.64 7.38
CA LEU A 32 5.28 6.64 8.17
C LEU A 32 6.47 7.29 8.89
N ASP A 33 6.66 6.93 10.16
CA ASP A 33 7.72 7.46 11.04
C ASP A 33 9.13 7.26 10.45
N GLN A 34 9.29 6.21 9.66
CA GLN A 34 10.48 5.95 8.87
C GLN A 34 10.13 5.15 7.60
N PRO A 35 10.90 5.30 6.52
CA PRO A 35 10.81 4.41 5.37
C PRO A 35 11.04 2.94 5.79
N PRO A 36 10.29 1.98 5.23
CA PRO A 36 10.50 0.57 5.55
C PRO A 36 11.91 0.12 5.15
N LEU A 37 12.62 -0.53 6.07
CA LEU A 37 13.94 -1.15 5.79
C LEU A 37 13.82 -2.44 4.96
N PHE A 38 12.66 -3.11 5.01
CA PHE A 38 12.38 -4.34 4.28
C PHE A 38 11.03 -4.29 3.56
N GLY A 39 11.01 -4.69 2.30
CA GLY A 39 9.79 -4.79 1.50
C GLY A 39 10.05 -5.55 0.21
N GLU A 40 9.11 -6.40 -0.18
CA GLU A 40 9.12 -7.08 -1.48
C GLU A 40 7.96 -6.52 -2.30
N TYR A 41 8.28 -5.96 -3.46
CA TYR A 41 7.27 -5.76 -4.50
C TYR A 41 7.06 -7.11 -5.19
N ASP A 42 6.14 -7.91 -4.66
CA ASP A 42 5.80 -9.19 -5.25
C ASP A 42 4.73 -9.01 -6.34
N PHE A 43 5.19 -9.04 -7.60
CA PHE A 43 4.33 -9.01 -8.78
C PHE A 43 3.44 -10.27 -8.91
N GLU A 44 3.71 -11.32 -8.13
CA GLU A 44 3.00 -12.61 -8.11
C GLU A 44 2.29 -12.90 -6.77
N ALA A 45 2.22 -11.94 -5.83
CA ALA A 45 1.60 -12.05 -4.48
C ALA A 45 0.06 -12.16 -4.51
N GLY A 46 -0.47 -13.07 -5.31
CA GLY A 46 -1.86 -13.53 -5.33
C GLY A 46 -1.98 -15.04 -5.47
N SER A 47 -0.88 -15.78 -5.62
CA SER A 47 -0.88 -17.20 -5.96
C SER A 47 -0.74 -18.15 -4.77
N VAL A 48 -1.53 -17.96 -3.72
CA VAL A 48 -1.87 -19.06 -2.80
C VAL A 48 -3.38 -19.06 -2.57
N GLY A 49 -4.10 -19.67 -3.52
CA GLY A 49 -5.48 -20.13 -3.30
C GLY A 49 -6.58 -19.41 -4.06
N ARG A 50 -6.61 -19.54 -5.39
CA ARG A 50 -7.87 -19.64 -6.14
C ARG A 50 -7.75 -20.68 -7.25
N GLY A 51 -8.48 -21.78 -7.09
CA GLY A 51 -8.48 -22.92 -8.02
C GLY A 51 -8.60 -24.26 -7.29
N SER A 52 -9.64 -24.47 -6.47
CA SER A 52 -9.95 -25.83 -6.04
C SER A 52 -10.65 -26.57 -7.19
N VAL A 53 -9.92 -27.51 -7.79
CA VAL A 53 -10.47 -28.48 -8.74
C VAL A 53 -11.36 -29.44 -7.97
N HIS A 54 -12.68 -29.37 -8.16
CA HIS A 54 -13.58 -30.44 -7.77
C HIS A 54 -13.95 -31.25 -9.02
N ALA A 55 -13.37 -32.43 -9.14
CA ALA A 55 -13.78 -33.39 -10.16
C ALA A 55 -15.18 -33.92 -9.83
N THR A 56 -16.20 -33.48 -10.57
CA THR A 56 -17.51 -34.14 -10.60
C THR A 56 -17.63 -34.99 -11.86
N LEU A 57 -18.18 -36.20 -11.72
CA LEU A 57 -18.50 -37.08 -12.84
C LEU A 57 -19.52 -36.40 -13.76
N GLY A 58 -19.07 -35.79 -14.86
CA GLY A 58 -20.00 -35.11 -15.79
C GLY A 58 -19.39 -34.34 -16.97
N GLY A 59 -18.08 -34.11 -17.03
CA GLY A 59 -17.40 -33.81 -18.30
C GLY A 59 -17.75 -32.48 -19.00
N GLN A 60 -18.22 -31.45 -18.28
CA GLN A 60 -18.21 -30.08 -18.80
C GLN A 60 -17.44 -29.15 -17.86
N VAL A 61 -16.26 -28.75 -18.32
CA VAL A 61 -15.47 -27.66 -17.75
C VAL A 61 -15.80 -26.42 -18.56
N VAL A 62 -16.59 -25.51 -17.99
CA VAL A 62 -16.66 -24.13 -18.50
C VAL A 62 -15.61 -23.35 -17.71
N GLN A 63 -14.40 -23.31 -18.26
CA GLN A 63 -13.33 -22.45 -17.78
C GLN A 63 -13.56 -21.08 -18.41
N ASP A 64 -14.15 -20.17 -17.64
CA ASP A 64 -14.23 -18.77 -18.01
C ASP A 64 -12.87 -18.12 -17.72
N PHE A 65 -12.10 -17.85 -18.76
CA PHE A 65 -10.90 -17.01 -18.67
C PHE A 65 -11.35 -15.56 -18.76
N GLY A 66 -11.86 -15.03 -17.65
CA GLY A 66 -11.93 -13.59 -17.46
C GLY A 66 -10.54 -13.00 -17.68
N VAL A 67 -10.47 -11.95 -18.50
CA VAL A 67 -9.27 -11.17 -18.80
C VAL A 67 -8.43 -10.96 -17.54
N PHE A 68 -7.18 -11.37 -17.58
CA PHE A 68 -6.21 -11.18 -16.49
C PHE A 68 -5.88 -9.68 -16.38
N ASP A 69 -6.54 -8.97 -15.48
CA ASP A 69 -5.96 -7.75 -14.93
C ASP A 69 -4.88 -8.16 -13.93
N VAL A 70 -3.70 -7.57 -14.07
CA VAL A 70 -2.51 -7.84 -13.26
C VAL A 70 -2.85 -7.66 -11.77
N ASP A 71 -2.86 -8.75 -11.00
CA ASP A 71 -3.09 -8.75 -9.55
C ASP A 71 -1.91 -8.08 -8.82
N GLY A 72 -1.92 -6.74 -8.75
CA GLY A 72 -0.89 -5.94 -8.09
C GLY A 72 -1.08 -5.85 -6.58
N ARG A 73 -0.22 -6.50 -5.81
CA ARG A 73 -0.13 -6.28 -4.35
C ARG A 73 1.16 -5.57 -3.98
N ILE A 74 1.10 -4.78 -2.92
CA ILE A 74 2.28 -4.17 -2.29
C ILE A 74 2.33 -4.70 -0.86
N THR A 75 3.46 -5.28 -0.47
CA THR A 75 3.68 -5.80 0.88
C THR A 75 5.00 -5.30 1.44
N PHE A 76 4.97 -4.75 2.64
CA PHE A 76 6.17 -4.28 3.32
C PHE A 76 5.99 -4.36 4.83
N SER A 77 7.10 -4.44 5.55
CA SER A 77 7.10 -4.69 6.98
C SER A 77 8.38 -4.18 7.60
N ASP A 78 8.31 -3.73 8.85
CA ASP A 78 9.50 -3.36 9.60
C ASP A 78 9.36 -3.70 11.08
N THR A 79 10.50 -3.83 11.73
CA THR A 79 10.61 -4.11 13.16
C THR A 79 10.88 -2.84 13.94
N ASP A 80 10.13 -2.66 15.03
CA ASP A 80 10.32 -1.58 16.00
C ASP A 80 10.37 -0.18 15.37
N ALA A 81 9.42 0.09 14.48
CA ALA A 81 9.49 1.17 13.51
C ALA A 81 8.42 2.25 13.66
N LEU A 82 7.24 1.91 14.20
CA LEU A 82 6.12 2.84 14.29
C LEU A 82 5.84 3.24 15.74
N SER A 83 5.46 4.51 15.91
CA SER A 83 4.85 5.06 17.12
C SER A 83 3.38 4.65 17.27
N SER A 84 2.83 4.87 18.46
CA SER A 84 1.41 4.57 18.74
C SER A 84 0.46 5.37 17.86
N ASP A 85 0.74 6.66 17.64
CA ASP A 85 -0.16 7.56 16.89
C ASP A 85 -0.28 7.09 15.43
N THR A 86 0.84 6.75 14.78
CA THR A 86 0.86 6.24 13.40
C THR A 86 0.17 4.89 13.29
N VAL A 87 0.29 4.01 14.30
CA VAL A 87 -0.45 2.75 14.33
C VAL A 87 -1.95 2.98 14.44
N ASP A 88 -2.40 3.91 15.29
CA ASP A 88 -3.82 4.23 15.46
C ASP A 88 -4.42 4.82 14.17
N ASP A 89 -3.68 5.69 13.48
CA ASP A 89 -4.07 6.25 12.20
C ASP A 89 -4.16 5.17 11.10
N LEU A 90 -3.14 4.32 10.95
CA LEU A 90 -3.16 3.19 10.01
C LEU A 90 -4.26 2.19 10.34
N GLN A 91 -4.53 1.95 11.62
CA GLN A 91 -5.62 1.10 12.08
C GLN A 91 -6.98 1.69 11.70
N ALA A 92 -7.15 3.01 11.77
CA ALA A 92 -8.36 3.70 11.32
C ALA A 92 -8.54 3.63 9.80
N LEU A 93 -7.47 3.80 9.02
CA LEU A 93 -7.49 3.60 7.56
C LEU A 93 -7.90 2.17 7.22
N TRP A 94 -7.20 1.18 7.80
CA TRP A 94 -7.51 -0.23 7.61
C TRP A 94 -8.95 -0.51 8.00
N ALA A 95 -9.45 0.03 9.12
CA ALA A 95 -10.80 -0.19 9.65
C ALA A 95 -11.92 0.35 8.75
N THR A 96 -11.65 1.30 7.86
CA THR A 96 -12.62 1.81 6.89
C THR A 96 -12.96 0.72 5.88
N VAL A 97 -14.27 0.48 5.66
CA VAL A 97 -14.75 -0.53 4.72
C VAL A 97 -14.63 0.02 3.31
N ASP A 98 -14.01 -0.76 2.41
CA ASP A 98 -13.77 -0.38 1.01
C ASP A 98 -13.08 0.99 0.85
N GLY A 99 -12.29 1.40 1.87
CA GLY A 99 -11.51 2.63 1.84
C GLY A 99 -10.41 2.55 0.78
N GLU A 100 -10.41 3.52 -0.13
CA GLU A 100 -9.35 3.71 -1.12
C GLU A 100 -8.51 4.93 -0.74
N TYR A 101 -7.20 4.77 -0.87
CA TYR A 101 -6.21 5.78 -0.52
C TYR A 101 -5.16 5.86 -1.60
N TYR A 102 -4.51 7.01 -1.74
CA TYR A 102 -3.23 7.07 -2.43
C TYR A 102 -2.11 6.66 -1.48
N PHE A 103 -1.19 5.85 -1.97
CA PHE A 103 0.05 5.49 -1.32
C PHE A 103 1.21 5.98 -2.17
N THR A 104 2.18 6.62 -1.53
CA THR A 104 3.43 7.08 -2.14
C THR A 104 4.62 6.52 -1.39
N ASP A 105 5.64 6.07 -2.12
CA ASP A 105 6.99 5.78 -1.61
C ASP A 105 7.94 7.00 -1.77
N GLY A 106 7.37 8.14 -2.17
CA GLY A 106 8.06 9.38 -2.52
C GLY A 106 8.60 9.44 -3.95
N TYR A 107 8.43 8.39 -4.75
CA TYR A 107 8.79 8.33 -6.17
C TYR A 107 7.63 7.90 -7.07
N ASN A 108 6.82 6.97 -6.60
CA ASN A 108 5.70 6.36 -7.30
C ASN A 108 4.44 6.60 -6.49
N ILE A 109 3.31 6.62 -7.20
CA ILE A 109 2.01 6.79 -6.58
C ILE A 109 1.07 5.68 -7.05
N TRP A 110 0.42 5.05 -6.09
CA TRP A 110 -0.57 4.01 -6.32
C TRP A 110 -1.87 4.39 -5.63
N LYS A 111 -3.00 4.13 -6.29
CA LYS A 111 -4.28 4.00 -5.63
C LYS A 111 -4.37 2.60 -5.04
N VAL A 112 -4.60 2.51 -3.75
CA VAL A 112 -4.56 1.26 -2.99
C VAL A 112 -5.77 1.11 -2.09
N ARG A 113 -6.05 -0.14 -1.70
CA ARG A 113 -7.01 -0.50 -0.66
C ARG A 113 -6.41 -1.56 0.25
N PHE A 114 -6.82 -1.56 1.52
CA PHE A 114 -6.42 -2.60 2.46
C PHE A 114 -7.22 -3.89 2.22
N PRO A 115 -6.56 -5.06 2.01
CA PRO A 115 -7.24 -6.33 2.01
C PRO A 115 -7.75 -6.67 3.42
N ARG A 116 -8.87 -7.40 3.49
CA ARG A 116 -9.41 -7.93 4.74
C ARG A 116 -9.34 -9.46 4.73
N PRO A 117 -9.03 -10.10 5.88
CA PRO A 117 -8.73 -9.49 7.19
C PRO A 117 -7.28 -9.03 7.37
N ASP A 118 -6.35 -9.39 6.49
CA ASP A 118 -4.90 -9.36 6.77
C ASP A 118 -4.13 -8.11 6.31
N GLY A 119 -4.79 -7.02 5.93
CA GLY A 119 -4.14 -5.84 5.33
C GLY A 119 -3.21 -5.03 6.24
N PHE A 120 -3.41 -5.07 7.55
CA PHE A 120 -2.54 -4.39 8.50
C PHE A 120 -2.40 -5.20 9.78
N LYS A 121 -1.15 -5.37 10.24
CA LYS A 121 -0.82 -6.00 11.51
C LYS A 121 0.21 -5.14 12.19
N ALA A 122 -0.08 -4.69 13.42
CA ALA A 122 0.89 -4.04 14.30
C ALA A 122 1.11 -4.90 15.54
N ARG A 123 2.36 -5.02 15.97
CA ARG A 123 2.78 -5.79 17.15
C ARG A 123 3.63 -4.90 18.05
N ARG A 124 3.15 -4.65 19.27
CA ARG A 124 3.89 -3.86 20.26
C ARG A 124 5.13 -4.61 20.72
N ASN A 125 6.27 -3.93 20.77
CA ASN A 125 7.48 -4.48 21.36
C ASN A 125 7.40 -4.45 22.90
N LEU A 126 7.46 -5.63 23.52
CA LEU A 126 7.34 -5.78 24.97
C LEU A 126 8.55 -5.21 25.73
N LEU A 127 9.75 -5.26 25.15
CA LEU A 127 10.96 -4.73 25.78
C LEU A 127 10.89 -3.20 25.86
N PHE A 128 10.54 -2.54 24.75
CA PHE A 128 10.36 -1.09 24.73
C PHE A 128 9.21 -0.65 25.64
N SER A 129 8.09 -1.39 25.63
CA SER A 129 6.95 -1.10 26.50
C SER A 129 7.30 -1.22 27.98
N HIS A 130 8.16 -2.18 28.36
CA HIS A 130 8.70 -2.29 29.73
C HIS A 130 9.51 -1.04 30.14
N HIS A 131 10.18 -0.39 29.20
CA HIS A 131 10.90 0.86 29.39
C HIS A 131 10.02 2.12 29.19
N GLY A 132 8.70 1.97 29.07
CA GLY A 132 7.76 3.07 28.93
C GLY A 132 7.72 3.69 27.52
N GLN A 133 8.18 2.96 26.51
CA GLN A 133 8.15 3.38 25.10
C GLN A 133 7.19 2.49 24.31
N ASP A 134 6.23 3.10 23.62
CA ASP A 134 5.31 2.38 22.75
C ASP A 134 5.84 2.40 21.32
N VAL A 135 6.59 1.34 20.99
CA VAL A 135 7.18 1.10 19.67
C VAL A 135 6.60 -0.18 19.09
N PHE A 136 6.25 -0.16 17.80
CA PHE A 136 5.56 -1.24 17.12
C PHE A 136 6.32 -1.73 15.91
N SER A 137 6.36 -3.06 15.76
CA SER A 137 6.67 -3.72 14.50
C SER A 137 5.39 -3.83 13.67
N TYR A 138 5.48 -3.78 12.34
CA TYR A 138 4.30 -3.82 11.48
C TYR A 138 4.47 -4.67 10.24
N GLU A 139 3.35 -5.14 9.71
CA GLU A 139 3.20 -5.74 8.38
C GLU A 139 2.02 -5.06 7.69
N ILE A 140 2.24 -4.52 6.50
CA ILE A 140 1.22 -3.90 5.66
C ILE A 140 1.14 -4.68 4.35
N ALA A 141 -0.08 -5.01 3.97
CA ALA A 141 -0.41 -5.55 2.66
C ALA A 141 -1.47 -4.65 2.01
N LEU A 142 -1.30 -4.34 0.74
CA LEU A 142 -2.16 -3.45 -0.02
C LEU A 142 -2.55 -4.13 -1.33
N ILE A 143 -3.81 -3.96 -1.74
CA ILE A 143 -4.24 -4.26 -3.10
C ILE A 143 -4.13 -2.96 -3.90
N VAL A 144 -3.36 -3.00 -4.99
CA VAL A 144 -3.25 -1.90 -5.95
C VAL A 144 -4.53 -1.90 -6.80
N VAL A 145 -5.25 -0.79 -6.73
CA VAL A 145 -6.42 -0.51 -7.59
C VAL A 145 -5.95 0.07 -8.91
N GLU A 146 -4.98 1.00 -8.85
CA GLU A 146 -4.44 1.68 -10.02
C GLU A 146 -3.01 2.17 -9.74
N LYS A 147 -2.11 2.08 -10.72
CA LYS A 147 -0.79 2.73 -10.66
C LYS A 147 -0.85 4.05 -11.44
N ILE A 148 -0.57 5.17 -10.77
CA ILE A 148 -0.82 6.51 -11.32
C ILE A 148 0.46 7.13 -11.88
N VAL A 149 1.52 7.21 -11.08
CA VAL A 149 2.78 7.84 -11.49
C VAL A 149 3.94 6.88 -11.27
N THR A 150 4.76 6.73 -12.31
CA THR A 150 6.11 6.21 -12.20
C THR A 150 7.04 7.38 -12.47
N TYR A 151 7.82 7.84 -11.49
CA TYR A 151 8.87 8.80 -11.79
C TYR A 151 9.96 8.06 -12.58
N THR A 152 9.86 8.07 -13.91
CA THR A 152 11.00 7.69 -14.75
C THR A 152 11.99 8.84 -14.62
N GLN A 153 13.02 8.63 -13.81
CA GLN A 153 14.16 9.55 -13.77
C GLN A 153 14.91 9.39 -15.10
N ASP A 154 14.35 9.91 -16.20
CA ASP A 154 15.08 10.04 -17.45
C ASP A 154 16.21 11.03 -17.18
N CYS A 155 17.44 10.55 -17.40
CA CYS A 155 18.70 11.21 -17.14
C CYS A 155 18.89 12.49 -18.01
N GLY A 156 18.01 13.47 -17.89
CA GLY A 156 18.13 14.77 -18.54
C GLY A 156 17.52 14.87 -19.95
N LEU A 157 16.47 14.14 -20.29
CA LEU A 157 15.71 14.39 -21.53
C LEU A 157 14.22 14.57 -21.22
N SER A 158 13.75 15.80 -21.45
CA SER A 158 12.37 16.24 -21.33
C SER A 158 11.42 15.42 -22.22
N LEU A 159 10.38 14.85 -21.62
CA LEU A 159 9.23 14.31 -22.35
C LEU A 159 7.95 14.87 -21.73
N GLU A 160 7.36 15.83 -22.44
CA GLU A 160 5.96 16.21 -22.23
C GLU A 160 5.08 15.02 -22.62
N VAL A 161 4.24 14.56 -21.71
CA VAL A 161 3.13 13.66 -22.04
C VAL A 161 1.84 14.44 -21.85
N ALA A 162 1.29 14.92 -22.97
CA ALA A 162 -0.12 15.29 -23.07
C ALA A 162 -0.92 14.00 -23.25
N ALA A 163 -1.80 13.68 -22.29
CA ALA A 163 -2.77 12.61 -22.46
C ALA A 163 -3.78 13.00 -23.56
N ALA A 164 -4.06 12.06 -24.46
CA ALA A 164 -5.14 12.12 -25.45
C ALA A 164 -6.22 11.10 -25.10
#